data_AF-A0A2N3WF24-F1
#
_entry.id   AF-A0A2N3WF24-F1
#
_cell.length_a   1.000
_cell.length_b   1.000
_cell.length_c   1.000
_cell.angle_alpha   90.00
_cell.angle_beta   90.00
_cell.angle_gamma   90.00
#
_symmetry.space_group_name_H-M   'P 1'
#
loop_
_entity.id
_entity.type
_entity.pdbx_description
1 polymer ?
#
loop_
_entity_poly.entity_id
_entity_poly.type
_entity_poly.pdbx_seq_one_letter_code
_entity_poly.pdbx_strand_id
1 'polypeptide(L)'
;MTTANFPDRAVERIALFGALASAFHGSHLWADRWLQRPKDAVLKGLHGDELVYPSDGKSAAEVSRENETPVPACVVGRRAATAHVLTYAAGQLIVTEAVARILGLRLPWRAQLAGAVINFGTHWIIDRRRFLLWLAKRVNHKDTFIAVATVMRKPDTEPDTSGPGTALSDLDQGLHKLLGVIAAAVMAHLAVPARRRVRGTAC
;
A
#
# COMPACT_ATOMS: atom_id res chain seq x y z
N MET A 1 29.27 30.81 7.76
CA MET A 1 28.16 29.87 7.97
C MET A 1 26.89 30.69 8.17
N THR A 2 26.05 30.82 7.14
CA THR A 2 24.77 31.53 7.21
C THR A 2 23.74 30.60 7.83
N THR A 3 23.21 30.96 9.00
CA THR A 3 22.07 30.26 9.61
C THR A 3 20.84 30.56 8.76
N ALA A 4 20.39 29.56 8.00
CA ALA A 4 19.11 29.67 7.30
C ALA A 4 17.99 29.72 8.33
N ASN A 5 17.33 30.88 8.47
CA ASN A 5 16.12 31.01 9.26
C ASN A 5 14.97 30.35 8.48
N PHE A 6 14.67 29.10 8.81
CA PHE A 6 13.47 28.43 8.30
C PHE A 6 12.25 28.99 9.04
N PRO A 7 11.16 29.34 8.33
CA PRO A 7 9.93 29.73 9.00
C PRO A 7 9.41 28.55 9.85
N ASP A 8 8.98 28.79 11.09
CA ASP A 8 8.55 27.74 12.05
C ASP A 8 7.59 26.70 11.45
N ARG A 9 6.71 27.12 10.54
CA ARG A 9 5.75 26.23 9.84
C ARG A 9 6.41 25.24 8.89
N ALA A 10 7.54 25.60 8.27
CA ALA A 10 8.30 24.67 7.44
C ALA A 10 8.94 23.58 8.32
N VAL A 11 9.49 23.96 9.47
CA VAL A 11 10.02 23.03 10.48
C VAL A 11 8.93 22.09 10.98
N GLU A 12 7.76 22.62 11.36
CA GLU A 12 6.60 21.81 11.76
C GLU A 12 6.17 20.81 10.68
N ARG A 13 6.08 21.24 9.41
CA ARG A 13 5.71 20.37 8.29
C ARG A 13 6.73 19.26 8.06
N ILE A 14 8.02 19.58 8.11
CA ILE A 14 9.10 18.60 7.91
C ILE A 14 9.09 17.59 9.06
N ALA A 15 8.96 18.05 10.31
CA ALA A 15 8.88 17.18 11.47
C ALA A 15 7.66 16.24 11.40
N LEU A 16 6.48 16.78 11.09
CA LEU A 16 5.27 15.99 10.92
C LEU A 16 5.37 15.00 9.76
N PHE A 17 5.91 15.44 8.62
CA PHE A 17 6.17 14.57 7.47
C PHE A 17 7.09 13.41 7.87
N GLY A 18 8.21 13.69 8.55
CA GLY A 18 9.14 12.67 9.01
C GLY A 18 8.49 11.65 9.94
N ALA A 19 7.70 12.12 10.91
CA ALA A 19 6.97 11.26 11.84
C ALA A 19 5.96 10.35 11.10
N LEU A 20 5.15 10.92 10.20
CA LEU A 20 4.17 10.17 9.41
C LEU A 20 4.81 9.17 8.44
N ALA A 21 5.86 9.59 7.72
CA ALA A 21 6.58 8.72 6.80
C ALA A 21 7.22 7.54 7.54
N SER A 22 7.79 7.79 8.73
CA SER A 22 8.38 6.75 9.57
C SER A 22 7.32 5.79 10.10
N ALA A 23 6.17 6.31 10.57
CA ALA A 23 5.04 5.49 11.02
C ALA A 23 4.48 4.61 9.90
N PHE A 24 4.30 5.16 8.69
CA PHE A 24 3.84 4.40 7.53
C PHE A 24 4.85 3.34 7.12
N HIS A 25 6.13 3.70 7.05
CA HIS A 25 7.19 2.76 6.70
C HIS A 25 7.27 1.59 7.69
N GLY A 26 7.29 1.87 9.00
CA GLY A 26 7.40 0.86 10.05
C GLY A 26 6.16 -0.02 10.17
N SER A 27 4.96 0.56 9.98
CA SER A 27 3.71 -0.20 10.09
C SER A 27 3.36 -0.98 8.83
N HIS A 28 3.91 -0.62 7.66
CA HIS A 28 3.55 -1.25 6.38
C HIS A 28 3.67 -2.77 6.43
N LEU A 29 4.85 -3.30 6.77
CA LEU A 29 5.08 -4.75 6.79
C LEU A 29 4.27 -5.46 7.87
N TRP A 30 4.02 -4.79 9.00
CA TRP A 30 3.17 -5.33 10.04
C TRP A 30 1.72 -5.45 9.54
N ALA A 31 1.14 -4.39 8.99
CA ALA A 31 -0.22 -4.42 8.46
C ALA A 31 -0.33 -5.42 7.29
N ASP A 32 0.62 -5.40 6.36
CA ASP A 32 0.58 -6.20 5.15
C ASP A 32 0.83 -7.69 5.39
N ARG A 33 1.53 -8.08 6.47
CA ARG A 33 1.85 -9.50 6.75
C ARG A 33 1.15 -10.09 7.97
N TRP A 34 0.89 -9.28 9.00
CA TRP A 34 0.27 -9.76 10.24
C TRP A 34 -1.25 -9.57 10.24
N LEU A 35 -1.77 -8.48 9.66
CA LEU A 35 -3.22 -8.24 9.58
C LEU A 35 -3.84 -8.86 8.33
N GLN A 36 -3.06 -9.02 7.26
CA GLN A 36 -3.52 -9.67 6.04
C GLN A 36 -3.85 -11.14 6.30
N ARG A 37 -5.00 -11.58 5.81
CA ARG A 37 -5.34 -13.01 5.81
C ARG A 37 -4.51 -13.73 4.73
N PRO A 38 -3.98 -14.93 5.01
CA PRO A 38 -3.21 -15.70 4.02
C PRO A 38 -3.94 -15.89 2.68
N LYS A 39 -5.26 -16.10 2.76
CA LYS A 39 -6.13 -16.22 1.59
C LYS A 39 -6.13 -14.95 0.73
N ASP A 40 -6.23 -13.77 1.34
CA ASP A 40 -6.26 -12.50 0.60
C ASP A 40 -4.91 -12.24 -0.09
N ALA A 41 -3.80 -12.61 0.56
CA ALA A 41 -2.45 -12.50 0.03
C ALA A 41 -2.25 -13.26 -1.30
N VAL A 42 -2.79 -14.47 -1.37
CA VAL A 42 -2.71 -15.34 -2.56
C VAL A 42 -3.67 -14.88 -3.64
N LEU A 43 -4.89 -14.51 -3.27
CA LEU A 43 -5.98 -14.31 -4.23
C LEU A 43 -6.07 -12.89 -4.81
N LYS A 44 -5.55 -11.86 -4.12
CA LYS A 44 -5.69 -10.45 -4.54
C LYS A 44 -5.17 -10.17 -5.96
N GLY A 45 -4.19 -10.96 -6.40
CA GLY A 45 -3.59 -10.86 -7.73
C GLY A 45 -4.41 -11.49 -8.87
N LEU A 46 -5.50 -12.22 -8.60
CA LEU A 46 -6.28 -12.92 -9.63
C LEU A 46 -7.03 -11.94 -10.56
N HIS A 47 -7.11 -12.27 -11.85
CA HIS A 47 -7.80 -11.51 -12.91
C HIS A 47 -8.34 -12.48 -13.95
N GLY A 48 -9.28 -12.01 -14.77
CA GLY A 48 -9.85 -12.82 -15.84
C GLY A 48 -11.22 -13.39 -15.47
N ASP A 49 -11.81 -14.05 -16.45
CA ASP A 49 -13.17 -14.59 -16.39
C ASP A 49 -13.19 -16.11 -16.20
N GLU A 50 -12.02 -16.73 -16.13
CA GLU A 50 -11.89 -18.13 -15.80
C GLU A 50 -12.50 -18.43 -14.42
N LEU A 51 -13.18 -19.56 -14.34
CA LEU A 51 -13.87 -19.97 -13.14
C LEU A 51 -12.87 -20.60 -12.18
N VAL A 52 -12.78 -20.02 -10.98
CA VAL A 52 -11.90 -20.48 -9.91
C VAL A 52 -12.69 -20.65 -8.62
N TYR A 53 -12.20 -21.53 -7.74
CA TYR A 53 -12.79 -21.68 -6.42
C TYR A 53 -12.42 -20.50 -5.53
N PRO A 54 -13.41 -19.81 -4.91
CA PRO A 54 -13.14 -18.68 -4.02
C PRO A 54 -12.22 -18.99 -2.84
N SER A 55 -12.14 -20.25 -2.39
CA SER A 55 -11.33 -20.67 -1.24
C SER A 55 -9.83 -20.55 -1.46
N ASP A 56 -9.33 -20.96 -2.63
CA ASP A 56 -7.89 -21.07 -2.93
C ASP A 56 -7.49 -20.64 -4.34
N GLY A 57 -8.44 -20.22 -5.17
CA GLY A 57 -8.19 -19.68 -6.51
C GLY A 57 -7.83 -20.75 -7.54
N LYS A 58 -7.98 -22.04 -7.23
CA LYS A 58 -7.73 -23.12 -8.19
C LYS A 58 -8.77 -23.12 -9.30
N SER A 59 -8.33 -23.45 -10.50
CA SER A 59 -9.17 -23.55 -11.69
C SER A 59 -10.22 -24.65 -11.55
N ALA A 60 -11.47 -24.32 -11.86
CA ALA A 60 -12.57 -25.28 -11.93
C ALA A 60 -12.46 -26.24 -13.13
N ALA A 61 -11.60 -25.93 -14.11
CA ALA A 61 -11.31 -26.82 -15.23
C ALA A 61 -10.33 -27.95 -14.84
N GLU A 62 -9.52 -27.74 -13.80
CA GLU A 62 -8.51 -28.70 -13.35
C GLU A 62 -9.00 -29.58 -12.19
N VAL A 63 -9.87 -29.02 -11.34
CA VAL A 63 -10.37 -29.69 -10.14
C VAL A 63 -11.88 -29.51 -10.03
N SER A 64 -12.61 -30.59 -9.78
CA SER A 64 -14.05 -30.53 -9.45
C SER A 64 -14.24 -30.57 -7.94
N ARG A 65 -15.11 -29.70 -7.40
CA ARG A 65 -15.52 -29.68 -5.99
C ARG A 65 -17.02 -29.62 -5.89
N GLU A 66 -17.59 -30.58 -5.20
CA GLU A 66 -19.05 -30.69 -5.03
C GLU A 66 -19.63 -29.61 -4.11
N ASN A 67 -18.85 -29.18 -3.10
CA ASN A 67 -19.33 -28.30 -2.03
C ASN A 67 -18.98 -26.81 -2.22
N GLU A 68 -18.50 -26.41 -3.40
CA GLU A 68 -18.07 -25.03 -3.63
C GLU A 68 -18.44 -24.59 -5.05
N THR A 69 -19.12 -23.45 -5.18
CA THR A 69 -19.44 -22.88 -6.50
C THR A 69 -18.28 -22.03 -7.01
N PRO A 70 -17.68 -22.37 -8.16
CA PRO A 70 -16.61 -21.55 -8.73
C PRO A 70 -17.18 -20.25 -9.28
N VAL A 71 -16.39 -19.19 -9.23
CA VAL A 71 -16.77 -17.85 -9.71
C VAL A 71 -15.61 -17.25 -10.52
N PRO A 72 -15.85 -16.20 -11.33
CA PRO A 72 -14.77 -15.57 -12.11
C PRO A 72 -13.60 -15.10 -11.24
N ALA A 73 -12.37 -15.39 -11.68
CA ALA A 73 -11.13 -15.03 -10.99
C ALA A 73 -11.05 -13.53 -10.67
N CYS A 74 -11.53 -12.66 -11.56
CA CYS A 74 -11.57 -11.22 -11.33
C CYS A 74 -12.44 -10.81 -10.14
N VAL A 75 -13.52 -11.55 -9.84
CA VAL A 75 -14.40 -11.33 -8.69
C VAL A 75 -13.70 -11.73 -7.41
N VAL A 76 -13.07 -12.91 -7.38
CA VAL A 76 -12.29 -13.39 -6.24
C VAL A 76 -11.16 -12.40 -5.92
N GLY A 77 -10.38 -12.01 -6.92
CA GLY A 77 -9.29 -11.05 -6.75
C GLY A 77 -9.76 -9.67 -6.29
N ARG A 78 -10.92 -9.18 -6.76
CA ARG A 78 -11.51 -7.91 -6.27
C ARG A 78 -11.85 -8.00 -4.80
N ARG A 79 -12.50 -9.08 -4.37
CA ARG A 79 -12.90 -9.27 -2.98
C ARG A 79 -11.70 -9.40 -2.06
N ALA A 80 -10.71 -10.21 -2.44
CA ALA A 80 -9.47 -10.38 -1.69
C ALA A 80 -8.69 -9.07 -1.54
N ALA A 81 -8.48 -8.33 -2.64
CA ALA A 81 -7.81 -7.03 -2.59
C ALA A 81 -8.56 -6.04 -1.71
N THR A 82 -9.89 -5.93 -1.86
CA THR A 82 -10.72 -5.04 -1.04
C THR A 82 -10.68 -5.41 0.44
N ALA A 83 -10.81 -6.69 0.79
CA ALA A 83 -10.72 -7.14 2.17
C ALA A 83 -9.38 -6.78 2.81
N HIS A 84 -8.29 -6.99 2.07
CA HIS A 84 -6.94 -6.64 2.50
C HIS A 84 -6.77 -5.13 2.70
N VAL A 85 -7.13 -4.30 1.72
CA VAL A 85 -6.92 -2.86 1.87
C VAL A 85 -7.78 -2.25 2.98
N LEU A 86 -8.93 -2.85 3.30
CA LEU A 86 -9.74 -2.43 4.45
C LEU A 86 -9.04 -2.73 5.78
N THR A 87 -8.50 -3.94 5.95
CA THR A 87 -7.75 -4.28 7.19
C THR A 87 -6.46 -3.50 7.29
N TYR A 88 -5.75 -3.31 6.18
CA TYR A 88 -4.56 -2.48 6.09
C TYR A 88 -4.85 -1.02 6.47
N ALA A 89 -5.87 -0.40 5.86
CA ALA A 89 -6.22 0.99 6.14
C ALA A 89 -6.65 1.20 7.60
N ALA A 90 -7.41 0.25 8.17
CA ALA A 90 -7.78 0.30 9.58
C ALA A 90 -6.55 0.21 10.49
N GLY A 91 -5.64 -0.74 10.25
CA GLY A 91 -4.40 -0.88 11.01
C GLY A 91 -3.52 0.36 10.92
N GLN A 92 -3.36 0.90 9.71
CA GLN A 92 -2.55 2.10 9.49
C GLN A 92 -3.14 3.33 10.18
N LEU A 93 -4.46 3.54 10.11
CA LEU A 93 -5.12 4.65 10.80
C LEU A 93 -4.94 4.57 12.32
N ILE A 94 -5.11 3.37 12.90
CA ILE A 94 -4.90 3.15 14.34
C ILE A 94 -3.46 3.49 14.74
N VAL A 95 -2.46 2.97 14.02
CA VAL A 95 -1.06 3.26 14.32
C VAL A 95 -0.75 4.74 14.18
N THR A 96 -1.26 5.37 13.12
CA THR A 96 -1.01 6.80 12.84
C THR A 96 -1.58 7.69 13.94
N GLU A 97 -2.83 7.44 14.35
CA GLU A 97 -3.47 8.19 15.44
C GLU A 97 -2.73 7.92 16.76
N ALA A 98 -2.36 6.68 17.07
CA ALA A 98 -1.62 6.34 18.28
C ALA A 98 -0.26 7.07 18.34
N VAL A 99 0.53 7.01 17.27
CA VAL A 99 1.83 7.72 17.17
C VAL A 99 1.63 9.23 17.30
N ALA A 100 0.65 9.80 16.61
CA ALA A 100 0.36 11.23 16.71
C ALA A 100 0.01 11.64 18.14
N ARG A 101 -0.86 10.88 18.82
CA ARG A 101 -1.25 11.16 20.22
C ARG A 101 -0.10 11.04 21.20
N ILE A 102 0.75 10.02 21.05
CA ILE A 102 1.96 9.83 21.87
C ILE A 102 2.91 11.03 21.74
N LEU A 103 3.03 11.59 20.53
CA LEU A 103 3.84 12.78 20.26
C LEU A 103 3.14 14.10 20.63
N GLY A 104 1.97 14.06 21.27
CA GLY A 104 1.20 15.25 21.66
C GLY A 104 0.51 15.97 20.48
N LEU A 105 0.41 15.31 19.32
CA LEU A 105 -0.17 15.86 18.11
C LEU A 105 -1.65 15.46 17.98
N ARG A 106 -2.45 16.36 17.39
CA ARG A 106 -3.82 16.06 16.95
C ARG A 106 -3.92 16.30 15.45
N LEU A 107 -4.03 15.22 14.69
CA LEU A 107 -4.13 15.31 13.23
C LEU A 107 -5.55 15.71 12.84
N PRO A 108 -5.73 16.74 12.00
CA PRO A 108 -7.06 17.09 11.52
C PRO A 108 -7.63 15.96 10.68
N TRP A 109 -8.93 15.67 10.86
CA TRP A 109 -9.60 14.56 10.18
C TRP A 109 -9.46 14.60 8.65
N ARG A 110 -9.38 15.81 8.07
CA ARG A 110 -9.19 16.00 6.62
C ARG A 110 -7.85 15.47 6.13
N ALA A 111 -6.79 15.66 6.92
CA ALA A 111 -5.48 15.10 6.61
C ALA A 111 -5.53 13.58 6.70
N GLN A 112 -6.12 13.03 7.77
CA GLN A 112 -6.26 11.58 7.94
C GLN A 112 -7.05 10.94 6.79
N LEU A 113 -8.17 11.54 6.39
CA LEU A 113 -8.98 11.07 5.26
C LEU A 113 -8.20 11.11 3.95
N ALA A 114 -7.48 12.21 3.66
CA ALA A 114 -6.68 12.31 2.44
C ALA A 114 -5.59 11.23 2.39
N GLY A 115 -4.87 11.01 3.49
CA GLY A 115 -3.87 9.95 3.59
C GLY A 115 -4.47 8.56 3.46
N ALA A 116 -5.65 8.32 4.04
CA ALA A 116 -6.36 7.05 3.93
C ALA A 116 -6.81 6.77 2.49
N VAL A 117 -7.38 7.77 1.79
CA VAL A 117 -7.82 7.62 0.40
C VAL A 117 -6.64 7.35 -0.53
N ILE A 118 -5.54 8.08 -0.39
CA ILE A 118 -4.32 7.84 -1.19
C ILE A 118 -3.83 6.42 -0.96
N ASN A 119 -3.58 6.04 0.30
CA ASN A 119 -3.06 4.71 0.60
C ASN A 119 -4.01 3.61 0.14
N PHE A 120 -5.30 3.67 0.53
CA PHE A 120 -6.29 2.66 0.14
C PHE A 120 -6.37 2.50 -1.38
N GLY A 121 -6.52 3.61 -2.10
CA GLY A 121 -6.70 3.60 -3.54
C GLY A 121 -5.47 3.06 -4.26
N THR A 122 -4.27 3.53 -3.90
CA THR A 122 -3.05 3.05 -4.55
C THR A 122 -2.71 1.62 -4.17
N HIS A 123 -2.91 1.24 -2.90
CA HIS A 123 -2.65 -0.12 -2.43
C HIS A 123 -3.58 -1.11 -3.16
N TRP A 124 -4.86 -0.77 -3.32
CA TRP A 124 -5.81 -1.61 -4.05
C TRP A 124 -5.40 -1.79 -5.51
N ILE A 125 -4.96 -0.72 -6.18
CA ILE A 125 -4.53 -0.78 -7.59
C ILE A 125 -3.27 -1.66 -7.75
N ILE A 126 -2.31 -1.52 -6.84
CA ILE A 126 -1.02 -2.24 -6.93
C ILE A 126 -1.20 -3.71 -6.59
N ASP A 127 -1.99 -4.03 -5.57
CA ASP A 127 -2.28 -5.40 -5.16
C ASP A 127 -2.98 -6.24 -6.21
N ARG A 128 -3.67 -5.57 -7.14
CA ARG A 128 -4.17 -6.22 -8.34
C ARG A 128 -3.08 -6.60 -9.32
N ARG A 129 -1.80 -6.30 -9.11
CA ARG A 129 -0.63 -6.70 -9.91
C ARG A 129 -0.59 -6.22 -11.36
N ARG A 130 -1.72 -6.04 -12.06
CA ARG A 130 -1.78 -5.61 -13.46
C ARG A 130 -1.10 -4.26 -13.68
N PHE A 131 -1.38 -3.29 -12.81
CA PHE A 131 -0.73 -1.98 -12.87
C PHE A 131 0.77 -2.08 -12.57
N LEU A 132 1.15 -2.83 -11.53
CA LEU A 132 2.54 -3.04 -11.14
C LEU A 132 3.36 -3.68 -12.27
N LEU A 133 2.84 -4.73 -12.89
CA LEU A 133 3.49 -5.44 -14.01
C LEU A 133 3.60 -4.54 -15.25
N TRP A 134 2.56 -3.77 -15.56
CA TRP A 134 2.62 -2.76 -16.62
C TRP A 134 3.69 -1.71 -16.34
N LEU A 135 3.77 -1.22 -15.10
CA LEU A 135 4.77 -0.22 -14.69
C LEU A 135 6.18 -0.81 -14.76
N ALA A 136 6.38 -2.04 -14.29
CA ALA A 136 7.66 -2.73 -14.35
C ALA A 136 8.16 -2.87 -15.79
N LYS A 137 7.29 -3.22 -16.74
CA LYS A 137 7.63 -3.29 -18.16
C LYS A 137 8.01 -1.92 -18.76
N ARG A 138 7.37 -0.84 -18.28
CA ARG A 138 7.59 0.53 -18.79
C ARG A 138 8.83 1.18 -18.19
N VAL A 139 9.10 0.92 -16.92
CA VAL A 139 10.19 1.55 -16.18
C VAL A 139 11.38 0.61 -16.16
N ASN A 140 12.37 0.91 -17.01
CA ASN A 140 13.67 0.23 -17.02
C ASN A 140 13.59 -1.30 -17.21
N HIS A 141 12.61 -1.78 -17.97
CA HIS A 141 12.43 -3.20 -18.32
C HIS A 141 12.57 -4.16 -17.13
N LYS A 142 11.92 -3.82 -16.02
CA LYS A 142 11.94 -4.61 -14.78
C LYS A 142 11.16 -5.93 -14.92
N ASP A 143 10.49 -6.17 -16.04
CA ASP A 143 9.94 -7.47 -16.41
C ASP A 143 11.04 -8.55 -16.53
N THR A 144 12.23 -8.20 -17.02
CA THR A 144 13.38 -9.15 -16.99
C THR A 144 13.81 -9.46 -15.55
N PHE A 145 13.84 -8.46 -14.67
CA PHE A 145 14.15 -8.67 -13.25
C PHE A 145 13.13 -9.59 -12.58
N ILE A 146 11.82 -9.39 -12.86
CA ILE A 146 10.75 -10.26 -12.37
C ILE A 146 10.91 -11.71 -12.87
N ALA A 147 11.30 -11.88 -14.14
CA ALA A 147 11.44 -13.20 -14.74
C ALA A 147 12.59 -14.04 -14.13
N VAL A 148 13.66 -13.40 -13.65
CA VAL A 148 14.87 -14.11 -13.20
C VAL A 148 14.99 -14.22 -11.68
N ALA A 149 14.50 -13.23 -10.93
CA ALA A 149 14.63 -13.20 -9.47
C ALA A 149 13.40 -13.85 -8.80
N THR A 150 13.30 -15.17 -8.98
CA THR A 150 12.32 -16.08 -8.37
C THR A 150 12.91 -16.82 -7.17
N VAL A 151 12.08 -17.49 -6.36
CA VAL A 151 12.53 -18.23 -5.18
C VAL A 151 12.09 -19.69 -5.21
N MET A 152 13.03 -20.62 -5.07
CA MET A 152 12.73 -22.03 -4.82
C MET A 152 12.43 -22.23 -3.33
N ARG A 153 11.19 -22.62 -2.99
CA ARG A 153 10.77 -22.81 -1.58
C ARG A 153 11.02 -24.23 -1.08
N LYS A 154 10.90 -25.22 -1.96
CA LYS A 154 11.11 -26.64 -1.68
C LYS A 154 11.90 -27.26 -2.84
N PRO A 155 12.66 -28.34 -2.57
CA PRO A 155 13.26 -29.13 -3.65
C PRO A 155 12.18 -29.61 -4.62
N ASP A 156 12.50 -29.65 -5.91
CA ASP A 156 11.68 -30.23 -6.98
C ASP A 156 10.27 -29.64 -7.16
N THR A 157 10.04 -28.40 -6.70
CA THR A 157 8.79 -27.65 -6.95
C THR A 157 9.01 -26.48 -7.90
N GLU A 158 7.98 -26.05 -8.60
CA GLU A 158 8.04 -24.82 -9.40
C GLU A 158 8.53 -23.60 -8.59
N PRO A 159 9.35 -22.72 -9.17
CA PRO A 159 9.78 -21.50 -8.51
C PRO A 159 8.59 -20.60 -8.14
N ASP A 160 8.60 -20.07 -6.91
CA ASP A 160 7.70 -19.01 -6.49
C ASP A 160 8.10 -17.71 -7.20
N THR A 161 7.13 -17.10 -7.90
CA THR A 161 7.33 -15.90 -8.72
C THR A 161 6.79 -14.63 -8.07
N SER A 162 6.12 -14.71 -6.92
CA SER A 162 5.43 -13.55 -6.34
C SER A 162 5.44 -13.43 -4.83
N GLY A 163 5.87 -14.46 -4.10
CA GLY A 163 5.97 -14.42 -2.64
C GLY A 163 7.20 -13.65 -2.12
N PRO A 164 7.38 -13.57 -0.79
CA PRO A 164 8.45 -12.80 -0.17
C PRO A 164 9.87 -13.18 -0.62
N GLY A 165 10.67 -12.20 -1.05
CA GLY A 165 12.03 -12.43 -1.57
C GLY A 165 12.10 -12.68 -3.08
N THR A 166 10.96 -12.58 -3.78
CA THR A 166 10.93 -12.51 -5.25
C THR A 166 11.02 -11.05 -5.71
N ALA A 167 11.50 -10.83 -6.93
CA ALA A 167 11.54 -9.49 -7.52
C ALA A 167 10.17 -8.82 -7.60
N LEU A 168 9.10 -9.58 -7.86
CA LEU A 168 7.75 -9.03 -7.89
C LEU A 168 7.33 -8.54 -6.50
N SER A 169 7.61 -9.31 -5.45
CA SER A 169 7.36 -8.87 -4.07
C SER A 169 8.20 -7.64 -3.71
N ASP A 170 9.44 -7.53 -4.16
CA ASP A 170 10.29 -6.38 -3.83
C ASP A 170 9.82 -5.10 -4.52
N LEU A 171 9.42 -5.19 -5.79
CA LEU A 171 8.85 -4.07 -6.54
C LEU A 171 7.51 -3.63 -5.94
N ASP A 172 6.68 -4.59 -5.54
CA ASP A 172 5.42 -4.35 -4.84
C ASP A 172 5.64 -3.57 -3.54
N GLN A 173 6.51 -4.07 -2.66
CA GLN A 173 6.80 -3.43 -1.37
C GLN A 173 7.46 -2.06 -1.54
N GLY A 174 8.35 -1.92 -2.52
CA GLY A 174 8.99 -0.65 -2.84
C GLY A 174 7.99 0.42 -3.28
N LEU A 175 7.07 0.06 -4.18
CA LEU A 175 6.06 0.98 -4.69
C LEU A 175 5.06 1.40 -3.61
N HIS A 176 4.57 0.45 -2.80
CA HIS A 176 3.69 0.75 -1.68
C HIS A 176 4.34 1.72 -0.67
N LYS A 177 5.60 1.47 -0.29
CA LYS A 177 6.34 2.35 0.63
C LYS A 177 6.55 3.74 0.05
N LEU A 178 6.88 3.85 -1.24
CA LEU A 178 7.02 5.14 -1.92
C LEU A 178 5.72 5.94 -1.87
N LEU A 179 4.58 5.30 -2.12
CA LEU A 179 3.28 5.96 -2.05
C LEU A 179 2.89 6.35 -0.63
N GLY A 180 3.31 5.56 0.37
CA GLY A 180 3.24 5.96 1.78
C GLY A 180 3.96 7.28 2.05
N VAL A 181 5.15 7.50 1.46
CA VAL A 181 5.87 8.78 1.58
C VAL A 181 5.05 9.92 0.97
N ILE A 182 4.45 9.72 -0.21
CA ILE A 182 3.59 10.73 -0.85
C ILE A 182 2.37 11.05 0.03
N ALA A 183 1.70 10.03 0.55
CA ALA A 183 0.56 10.19 1.45
C ALA A 183 0.95 10.97 2.72
N ALA A 184 2.09 10.66 3.34
CA ALA A 184 2.62 11.39 4.49
C ALA A 184 2.89 12.86 4.18
N ALA A 185 3.44 13.17 3.01
CA ALA A 185 3.69 14.55 2.57
C ALA A 185 2.38 15.34 2.40
N VAL A 186 1.36 14.74 1.78
CA VAL A 186 0.03 15.36 1.64
C VAL A 186 -0.61 15.60 3.00
N MET A 187 -0.55 14.61 3.90
CA MET A 187 -1.07 14.75 5.25
C MET A 187 -0.40 15.89 6.02
N ALA A 188 0.92 15.96 6.00
CA ALA A 188 1.67 17.02 6.67
C ALA A 188 1.33 18.40 6.11
N HIS A 189 1.19 18.51 4.78
CA HIS A 189 0.78 19.75 4.13
C HIS A 189 -0.62 20.22 4.56
N LEU A 190 -1.58 19.29 4.63
CA LEU A 190 -2.96 19.59 5.03
C LEU A 190 -3.10 19.86 6.53
N ALA A 191 -2.24 19.25 7.34
CA ALA A 191 -2.28 19.39 8.79
C ALA A 191 -1.73 20.73 9.29
N VAL A 192 -0.77 21.32 8.57
CA VAL A 192 -0.16 22.61 8.92
C VAL A 192 -0.65 23.69 7.94
N PRO A 193 -1.57 24.58 8.36
CA PRO A 193 -2.14 25.60 7.49
C PRO A 193 -1.08 26.54 6.90
N ALA A 194 -1.28 26.99 5.66
CA ALA A 194 -0.49 28.10 5.12
C ALA A 194 -0.77 29.39 5.91
N ARG A 195 0.24 30.27 6.09
CA ARG A 195 0.01 31.62 6.60
C ARG A 195 -1.08 32.27 5.73
N ARG A 196 -2.21 32.67 6.32
CA ARG A 196 -3.05 33.69 5.69
C ARG A 196 -2.15 34.92 5.54
N ARG A 197 -1.90 35.38 4.31
CA ARG A 197 -1.49 36.77 4.11
C ARG A 197 -2.62 37.59 4.72
N VAL A 198 -2.39 38.18 5.89
CA VAL A 198 -3.19 39.31 6.32
C VAL A 198 -3.01 40.33 5.21
N ARG A 199 -4.02 40.49 4.34
CA ARG A 199 -4.09 41.66 3.48
C ARG A 199 -4.09 42.81 4.47
N GLY A 200 -3.00 43.57 4.49
CA GLY A 200 -2.90 44.74 5.34
C GLY A 200 -4.16 45.57 5.15
N THR A 201 -4.77 45.96 6.25
CA THR A 201 -5.67 47.11 6.28
C THR A 201 -4.93 48.25 5.59
N ALA A 202 -5.44 48.70 4.45
CA ALA A 202 -5.00 49.95 3.87
C ALA A 202 -5.27 51.03 4.92
N CYS A 203 -4.22 51.78 5.28
CA CYS A 203 -4.37 53.05 6.00
C CYS A 203 -5.13 54.05 5.14
#